data_AF-A0A4Y2M504-F1
#
_entry.id   AF-A0A4Y2M504-F1
#
_cell.length_a   1.000
_cell.length_b   1.000
_cell.length_c   1.000
_cell.angle_alpha   90.00
_cell.angle_beta   90.00
_cell.angle_gamma   90.00
#
_symmetry.space_group_name_H-M   'P 1'
#
loop_
_entity.id
_entity.type
_entity.pdbx_description
1 polymer ?
#
loop_
_entity_poly.entity_id
_entity_poly.type
_entity_poly.pdbx_seq_one_letter_code
_entity_poly.pdbx_strand_id
1 'polypeptide(L)'
;MNTAVSSQTLRRLRRALLTSGVVVIHDNARPHSASITQQLLDQFKWNLSDHPAYSPDLATSDFHLCSEFWNWLGGQSFQKNEEIQSSIKAHLTSLATTFFEEGIGNLVHRYDMRLNLHGDCVEK
;
A
#
# COMPACT_ATOMS: atom_id res chain seq x y z
N MET A 1 -1.94 8.90 9.57
CA MET A 1 -2.28 7.72 10.40
C MET A 1 -1.45 7.77 11.69
N ASN A 2 -1.87 7.12 12.79
CA ASN A 2 -1.05 6.99 14.02
C ASN A 2 -0.70 5.52 14.30
N THR A 3 0.20 5.27 15.26
CA THR A 3 0.72 3.92 15.56
C THR A 3 -0.37 2.94 16.00
N ALA A 4 -1.37 3.40 16.75
CA ALA A 4 -2.48 2.56 17.22
C ALA A 4 -3.33 2.05 16.05
N VAL A 5 -3.67 2.94 15.12
CA VAL A 5 -4.41 2.59 13.90
C VAL A 5 -3.59 1.63 13.02
N SER A 6 -2.28 1.85 12.87
CA SER A 6 -1.38 0.93 12.14
C SER A 6 -1.44 -0.50 12.69
N SER A 7 -1.23 -0.60 14.01
CA SER A 7 -1.20 -1.87 14.72
C SER A 7 -2.54 -2.60 14.66
N GLN A 8 -3.65 -1.87 14.77
CA GLN A 8 -4.99 -2.44 14.67
C GLN A 8 -5.29 -2.94 13.25
N THR A 9 -4.85 -2.22 12.22
CA THR A 9 -4.96 -2.65 10.82
C THR A 9 -4.19 -3.94 10.57
N LEU A 10 -2.93 -4.03 11.01
CA LEU A 10 -2.14 -5.27 10.88
C LEU A 10 -2.82 -6.47 11.55
N ARG A 11 -3.37 -6.28 12.76
CA ARG A 11 -4.12 -7.32 13.47
C ARG A 11 -5.38 -7.76 12.73
N ARG A 12 -6.07 -6.84 12.04
CA ARG A 12 -7.22 -7.17 11.18
C ARG A 12 -6.78 -7.99 9.96
N LEU A 13 -5.71 -7.56 9.30
CA LEU A 13 -5.15 -8.25 8.13
C LEU A 13 -4.67 -9.65 8.48
N ARG A 14 -4.04 -9.85 9.65
CA ARG A 14 -3.61 -11.17 10.12
C ARG A 14 -4.74 -12.20 10.21
N ARG A 15 -5.98 -11.76 10.44
CA ARG A 15 -7.16 -12.63 10.48
C ARG A 15 -7.71 -13.00 9.10
N ALA A 16 -7.36 -12.23 8.07
CA ALA A 16 -7.90 -12.36 6.72
C ALA A 16 -6.88 -12.94 5.71
N LEU A 17 -5.58 -12.82 5.99
CA LEU A 17 -4.50 -13.24 5.10
C LEU A 17 -3.88 -14.58 5.51
N LEU A 18 -3.13 -15.18 4.58
CA LEU A 18 -2.31 -16.35 4.84
C LEU A 18 -1.32 -16.12 5.99
N THR A 19 -1.01 -17.18 6.72
CA THR A 19 -0.19 -17.11 7.93
C THR A 19 1.31 -17.11 7.65
N SER A 20 1.73 -17.42 6.42
CA SER A 20 3.14 -17.49 5.97
C SER A 20 3.32 -16.88 4.57
N GLY A 21 4.56 -16.48 4.26
CA GLY A 21 4.95 -15.98 2.93
C GLY A 21 4.48 -14.55 2.62
N VAL A 22 4.02 -13.80 3.63
CA VAL A 22 3.57 -12.41 3.45
C VAL A 22 4.78 -11.48 3.52
N VAL A 23 4.94 -10.66 2.48
CA VAL A 23 5.85 -9.52 2.46
C VAL A 23 5.02 -8.25 2.53
N VAL A 24 5.31 -7.40 3.51
CA VAL A 24 4.66 -6.11 3.71
C VAL A 24 5.51 -5.04 3.03
N ILE A 25 4.84 -4.18 2.26
CA ILE A 25 5.45 -3.03 1.58
C ILE A 25 4.74 -1.78 2.08
N HIS A 26 5.45 -0.90 2.77
CA HIS A 26 4.95 0.38 3.24
C HIS A 26 6.07 1.40 3.29
N ASP A 27 5.72 2.68 3.36
CA ASP A 27 6.69 3.77 3.51
C ASP A 27 7.35 3.77 4.91
N ASN A 28 8.36 4.63 5.09
CA ASN A 28 9.06 4.78 6.37
C ASN A 28 8.38 5.80 7.30
N ALA A 29 7.08 6.08 7.15
CA ALA A 29 6.43 7.07 8.01
C ALA A 29 6.44 6.59 9.47
N ARG A 30 6.58 7.53 10.42
CA ARG A 30 6.76 7.25 11.86
C ARG A 30 5.80 6.20 12.46
N PRO A 31 4.50 6.16 12.12
CA PRO A 31 3.58 5.13 12.61
C PRO A 31 3.94 3.70 12.18
N HIS A 32 4.52 3.55 10.99
CA HIS A 32 4.90 2.26 10.41
C HIS A 32 6.25 1.80 10.97
N SER A 33 7.18 2.72 11.20
CA SER A 33 8.48 2.43 11.80
C SER A 33 8.46 2.37 13.33
N ALA A 34 7.30 2.55 13.97
CA ALA A 34 7.19 2.47 15.42
C ALA A 34 7.49 1.05 15.94
N SER A 35 8.12 0.95 17.12
CA SER A 35 8.52 -0.34 17.72
C SER A 35 7.35 -1.35 17.81
N ILE A 36 6.16 -0.88 18.19
CA ILE A 36 4.97 -1.74 18.30
C ILE A 36 4.59 -2.35 16.95
N THR A 37 4.71 -1.59 15.86
CA THR A 37 4.41 -2.06 14.50
C THR A 37 5.43 -3.12 14.07
N GLN A 38 6.73 -2.87 14.30
CA GLN A 38 7.80 -3.83 13.99
C GLN A 38 7.63 -5.14 14.76
N GLN A 39 7.36 -5.07 16.07
CA GLN A 39 7.12 -6.24 16.90
C GLN A 39 5.93 -7.09 16.42
N LEU A 40 4.88 -6.45 15.89
CA LEU A 40 3.74 -7.17 15.34
C LEU A 40 4.10 -7.91 14.04
N LEU A 41 4.91 -7.30 13.16
CA LEU A 41 5.38 -7.95 11.94
C LEU A 41 6.22 -9.19 12.28
N ASP A 42 7.14 -9.06 13.25
CA ASP A 42 7.95 -10.18 13.75
C ASP A 42 7.08 -11.30 14.34
N GLN A 43 6.10 -10.93 15.18
CA GLN A 43 5.16 -11.89 15.77
C GLN A 43 4.37 -12.65 14.69
N PHE A 44 4.00 -11.97 13.61
CA PHE A 44 3.28 -12.58 12.50
C PHE A 44 4.17 -13.36 11.53
N LYS A 45 5.50 -13.26 11.69
CA LYS A 45 6.50 -13.79 10.74
C LYS A 45 6.28 -13.22 9.33
N TRP A 46 5.89 -11.95 9.27
CA TRP A 46 5.70 -11.22 8.03
C TRP A 46 6.99 -10.46 7.73
N ASN A 47 7.54 -10.66 6.54
CA ASN A 47 8.75 -9.97 6.13
C ASN A 47 8.41 -8.53 5.77
N LEU A 48 9.26 -7.58 6.15
CA LEU A 48 9.17 -6.21 5.69
C LEU A 48 10.08 -6.06 4.46
N SER A 49 9.55 -5.49 3.38
CA SER A 49 10.38 -5.13 2.22
C SER A 49 11.25 -3.93 2.55
N ASP A 50 12.49 -3.93 2.07
CA ASP A 50 13.34 -2.75 2.13
C ASP A 50 12.70 -1.62 1.31
N HIS A 51 12.43 -0.51 1.98
CA HIS A 51 11.87 0.68 1.36
C HIS A 51 12.82 1.86 1.59
N PRO A 52 13.42 2.42 0.52
CA PRO A 52 14.28 3.59 0.64
C PRO A 52 13.47 4.83 1.07
N ALA A 53 14.13 5.78 1.73
CA ALA A 53 13.48 7.01 2.17
C ALA A 53 12.92 7.80 0.97
N TYR A 54 11.74 8.40 1.15
CA TYR A 54 11.08 9.29 0.18
C TYR A 54 10.97 8.72 -1.25
N SER A 55 10.59 7.45 -1.38
CA SER A 55 10.47 6.76 -2.67
C SER A 55 9.02 6.37 -2.98
N PRO A 56 8.14 7.36 -3.24
CA PRO A 56 6.73 7.12 -3.53
C PRO A 56 6.53 6.30 -4.82
N ASP A 57 7.51 6.32 -5.73
CA ASP A 57 7.57 5.48 -6.91
C ASP A 57 7.62 3.98 -6.59
N LEU A 58 8.05 3.60 -5.38
CA LEU A 58 8.10 2.22 -4.91
C LEU A 58 6.91 1.85 -4.01
N ALA A 59 5.96 2.76 -3.81
CA ALA A 59 4.72 2.47 -3.10
C ALA A 59 3.60 2.20 -4.13
N THR A 60 3.18 0.94 -4.28
CA THR A 60 2.06 0.58 -5.18
C THR A 60 0.77 1.29 -4.85
N SER A 61 0.56 1.64 -3.57
CA SER A 61 -0.53 2.50 -3.15
C SER A 61 -0.48 3.85 -3.87
N ASP A 62 0.70 4.44 -4.03
CA ASP A 62 0.83 5.84 -4.43
C ASP A 62 0.80 5.98 -5.96
N PHE A 63 1.52 5.12 -6.69
CA PHE A 63 1.61 5.25 -8.15
C PHE A 63 0.48 4.54 -8.91
N HIS A 64 -0.14 3.50 -8.34
CA HIS A 64 -1.14 2.68 -9.04
C HIS A 64 -2.54 2.89 -8.45
N LEU A 65 -2.72 2.48 -7.19
CA LEU A 65 -4.05 2.48 -6.55
C LEU A 65 -4.59 3.90 -6.34
N CYS A 66 -3.81 4.80 -5.75
CA CYS A 66 -4.20 6.18 -5.52
C CYS A 66 -4.40 6.92 -6.84
N SER A 67 -3.59 6.63 -7.87
CA SER A 67 -3.75 7.27 -9.18
C SER A 67 -5.09 6.90 -9.83
N GLU A 68 -5.46 5.62 -9.80
CA GLU A 68 -6.78 5.16 -10.26
C GLU A 68 -7.89 5.78 -9.41
N PHE A 69 -7.72 5.75 -8.10
CA PHE A 69 -8.68 6.25 -7.15
C PHE A 69 -8.99 7.75 -7.32
N TRP A 70 -7.98 8.58 -7.52
CA TRP A 70 -8.15 10.02 -7.77
C TRP A 70 -8.87 10.28 -9.09
N ASN A 71 -8.60 9.49 -10.13
CA ASN A 71 -9.31 9.58 -11.40
C ASN A 71 -10.79 9.21 -11.23
N TRP A 72 -11.08 8.14 -10.50
CA TRP A 72 -12.45 7.72 -10.19
C TRP A 72 -13.20 8.76 -9.37
N LEU A 73 -12.57 9.36 -8.36
CA LEU A 73 -13.17 10.42 -7.54
C LEU A 73 -13.47 11.70 -8.33
N GLY A 74 -12.83 11.90 -9.47
CA GLY A 74 -12.99 13.09 -10.31
C GLY A 74 -14.47 13.36 -10.63
N GLY A 75 -14.97 14.51 -10.21
CA GLY A 75 -16.34 14.95 -10.50
C GLY A 75 -17.44 14.33 -9.62
N GLN A 76 -17.08 13.49 -8.65
CA GLN A 76 -18.05 12.98 -7.67
C GLN A 76 -18.27 13.99 -6.54
N SER A 77 -19.51 14.05 -6.05
CA SER A 77 -19.90 14.82 -4.87
C SER A 77 -20.69 13.93 -3.94
N PHE A 78 -20.32 13.92 -2.67
CA PHE A 78 -20.96 13.11 -1.64
C PHE A 78 -21.51 14.00 -0.54
N GLN A 79 -22.67 13.64 -0.01
CA GLN A 79 -23.33 14.45 1.03
C GLN A 79 -22.97 13.97 2.44
N LYS A 80 -22.53 12.71 2.57
CA LYS A 80 -22.25 12.06 3.86
C LYS A 80 -21.00 11.19 3.82
N ASN A 81 -20.34 11.05 4.96
CA ASN A 81 -19.16 10.20 5.07
C ASN A 81 -19.48 8.72 4.84
N GLU A 82 -20.65 8.25 5.24
CA GLU A 82 -21.05 6.85 5.05
C GLU A 82 -21.19 6.50 3.57
N GLU A 83 -21.67 7.46 2.77
CA GLU A 83 -21.79 7.35 1.32
C GLU A 83 -20.42 7.26 0.64
N ILE A 84 -19.46 8.06 1.11
CA ILE A 84 -18.07 7.99 0.65
C ILE A 84 -17.50 6.60 0.95
N GLN A 85 -17.61 6.14 2.20
CA GLN A 85 -17.05 4.85 2.61
C GLN A 85 -17.64 3.66 1.84
N SER A 86 -18.96 3.65 1.61
CA SER A 86 -19.61 2.58 0.85
C SER A 86 -19.24 2.62 -0.64
N SER A 87 -19.17 3.81 -1.25
CA SER A 87 -18.82 3.99 -2.66
C SER A 87 -17.36 3.60 -2.93
N ILE A 88 -16.43 4.02 -2.07
CA ILE A 88 -15.02 3.62 -2.16
C ILE A 88 -14.90 2.09 -2.08
N LYS A 89 -15.58 1.48 -1.10
CA LYS A 89 -15.53 0.02 -0.93
C LYS A 89 -16.08 -0.70 -2.15
N ALA A 90 -17.20 -0.24 -2.71
CA ALA A 90 -17.81 -0.82 -3.90
C ALA A 90 -16.87 -0.71 -5.11
N HIS A 91 -16.28 0.47 -5.34
CA HIS A 91 -15.35 0.70 -6.42
C HIS A 91 -14.12 -0.21 -6.34
N LEU A 92 -13.45 -0.25 -5.18
CA LEU A 92 -12.28 -1.11 -4.96
C LEU A 92 -12.62 -2.60 -5.11
N THR A 93 -13.85 -3.01 -4.80
CA THR A 93 -14.31 -4.39 -5.00
C THR A 93 -14.64 -4.68 -6.46
N SER A 94 -14.99 -3.67 -7.24
CA SER A 94 -15.26 -3.81 -8.69
C SER A 94 -14.00 -3.82 -9.56
N LEU A 95 -12.85 -3.39 -9.03
CA LEU A 95 -11.59 -3.45 -9.75
C LEU A 95 -11.23 -4.91 -10.08
N ALA A 96 -10.87 -5.15 -11.34
CA ALA A 96 -10.49 -6.48 -11.80
C ALA A 96 -9.23 -6.97 -11.07
N THR A 97 -9.11 -8.28 -10.85
CA THR A 97 -7.91 -8.87 -10.26
C THR A 97 -6.64 -8.49 -11.03
N THR A 98 -6.74 -8.40 -12.36
CA THR A 98 -5.65 -7.99 -13.26
C THR A 98 -5.12 -6.59 -12.96
N PHE A 99 -5.95 -5.68 -12.44
CA PHE A 99 -5.50 -4.35 -12.02
C PHE A 99 -4.49 -4.46 -10.87
N PHE A 100 -4.75 -5.31 -9.87
CA PHE A 100 -3.83 -5.50 -8.76
C PHE A 100 -2.57 -6.26 -9.18
N GLU A 101 -2.70 -7.26 -10.06
CA GLU A 101 -1.57 -7.99 -10.64
C GLU A 101 -0.65 -7.06 -11.43
N GLU A 102 -1.20 -6.17 -12.26
CA GLU A 102 -0.44 -5.17 -13.00
C GLU A 102 0.31 -4.21 -12.06
N GLY A 103 -0.36 -3.73 -11.00
CA GLY A 103 0.28 -2.89 -9.99
C GLY A 103 1.49 -3.56 -9.32
N ILE A 104 1.37 -4.86 -8.98
CA ILE A 104 2.46 -5.65 -8.42
C ILE A 104 3.57 -5.88 -9.46
N GLY A 105 3.23 -6.19 -10.71
CA GLY A 105 4.21 -6.34 -11.79
C GLY A 105 5.01 -5.06 -12.05
N ASN A 106 4.32 -3.92 -12.09
CA ASN A 106 4.94 -2.60 -12.24
C ASN A 106 5.90 -2.27 -11.08
N LEU A 107 5.58 -2.71 -9.86
CA LEU A 107 6.49 -2.54 -8.73
C LEU A 107 7.81 -3.28 -8.95
N VAL A 108 7.76 -4.54 -9.38
CA VAL A 108 8.96 -5.35 -9.66
C VAL A 108 9.82 -4.67 -10.72
N HIS A 109 9.20 -4.16 -11.79
CA HIS A 109 9.91 -3.44 -12.83
C HIS A 109 10.59 -2.16 -12.31
N ARG A 110 9.92 -1.39 -11.45
CA ARG A 110 10.50 -0.18 -10.85
C ARG A 110 11.68 -0.48 -9.93
N TYR A 111 11.62 -1.57 -9.16
CA TYR A 111 12.76 -2.02 -8.35
C TYR A 111 13.97 -2.39 -9.22
N ASP A 112 13.76 -3.15 -10.29
CA ASP A 112 14.82 -3.53 -11.23
C ASP A 112 15.47 -2.29 -11.87
N MET A 113 14.63 -1.37 -12.35
CA MET A 113 15.07 -0.11 -12.94
C MET A 113 15.93 0.72 -11.97
N ARG A 114 15.55 0.80 -10.68
CA ARG A 114 16.32 1.52 -9.67
C ARG A 114 17.68 0.86 -9.37
N LEU A 115 17.72 -0.48 -9.31
CA LEU A 115 18.96 -1.22 -9.10
C LEU A 115 19.94 -1.02 -10.27
N ASN A 116 19.42 -0.90 -11.49
CA ASN A 116 20.22 -0.74 -12.70
C ASN A 116 20.63 0.73 -12.98
N LEU A 117 19.90 1.72 -12.48
CA LEU A 117 20.14 3.16 -12.75
C LEU A 117 21.01 3.91 -11.73
N HIS A 118 21.65 3.25 -10.76
CA HIS A 118 22.49 3.92 -9.74
C HIS A 118 21.80 5.09 -9.00
N GLY A 119 20.47 5.09 -8.88
CA GLY A 119 19.74 6.00 -7.98
C GLY A 119 19.12 7.25 -8.58
N ASP A 120 19.09 7.43 -9.90
CA ASP A 120 18.31 8.54 -10.50
C ASP A 120 16.82 8.19 -10.59
N CYS A 121 16.00 9.07 -10.01
CA CYS A 121 14.54 8.96 -9.98
C CYS A 121 13.97 9.05 -11.39
N VAL A 122 13.13 8.08 -11.78
CA VAL A 122 12.37 8.15 -13.02
C VAL A 122 11.14 9.03 -12.79
N GLU A 123 11.14 10.21 -13.39
CA GLU A 123 9.97 11.08 -13.47
C GLU A 123 8.82 10.40 -14.23
N LYS A 124 7.60 10.78 -13.83
CA LYS A 124 6.33 10.22 -14.28
C LYS A 124 5.88 10.80 -15.61
#